data_AF-A0A3P7IPY0-F1
#
_entry.id   AF-A0A3P7IPY0-F1
#
_cell.length_a   1.000
_cell.length_b   1.000
_cell.length_c   1.000
_cell.angle_alpha   90.00
_cell.angle_beta   90.00
_cell.angle_gamma   90.00
#
_symmetry.space_group_name_H-M   'P 1'
#
loop_
_entity.id
_entity.type
_entity.pdbx_description
1 polymer ?
#
loop_
_entity_poly.entity_id
_entity_poly.type
_entity_poly.pdbx_seq_one_letter_code
_entity_poly.pdbx_strand_id
1 'polypeptide(L)'
;MFLFTNVLLLGANSQSSGRKRRRGDDEDGDYVNYRPDELAFNKSEYFKVEKVLASWGWGRWAEMKKSGELEVSEMDIAHMARTLLLHCVREYRGDEKIRQTVWQMIAPQGAKNAKEPKGSQSIYHQGWAALPEFNPPNFALDASFQRHVHRHANKLLVKIDQLRHLQKTIIGAKATEIEAGANWSSIDITVPTLVEPMCDGWDADCDKCLLIGIYKHGLDNIETIRGDET
;
A
#
# COMPACT_ATOMS: atom_id res chain seq x y z
N MET A 1 10.83 -61.81 -49.54
CA MET A 1 9.64 -62.59 -49.15
C MET A 1 8.44 -61.65 -49.23
N PHE A 2 7.64 -61.81 -50.30
CA PHE A 2 6.26 -61.36 -50.59
C PHE A 2 5.71 -60.18 -49.77
N LEU A 3 5.40 -58.96 -50.28
CA LEU A 3 4.59 -58.53 -51.44
C LEU A 3 3.19 -59.19 -51.57
N PHE A 4 2.16 -58.40 -51.23
CA PHE A 4 0.80 -58.32 -51.79
C PHE A 4 0.38 -56.85 -51.55
N THR A 5 0.22 -55.90 -52.49
CA THR A 5 -0.51 -55.79 -53.77
C THR A 5 -2.02 -56.02 -53.67
N ASN A 6 -2.80 -54.93 -53.62
CA ASN A 6 -3.75 -54.48 -54.66
C ASN A 6 -4.61 -53.30 -54.11
N VAL A 7 -5.06 -52.24 -54.79
CA VAL A 7 -5.02 -51.66 -56.15
C VAL A 7 -6.42 -51.04 -56.39
N LEU A 8 -6.45 -49.83 -57.02
CA LEU A 8 -7.60 -49.14 -57.68
C LEU A 8 -8.61 -48.39 -56.76
N LEU A 9 -9.22 -47.25 -57.12
CA LEU A 9 -9.30 -46.45 -58.36
C LEU A 9 -9.89 -45.04 -58.06
N LEU A 10 -9.34 -44.04 -58.73
CA LEU A 10 -9.93 -42.84 -59.38
C LEU A 10 -11.09 -42.01 -58.75
N GLY A 11 -10.89 -40.68 -58.83
CA GLY A 11 -11.90 -39.62 -58.87
C GLY A 11 -11.27 -38.25 -58.57
N ALA A 12 -10.48 -37.65 -59.48
CA ALA A 12 -10.87 -36.70 -60.54
C ALA A 12 -11.40 -35.33 -60.04
N ASN A 13 -10.65 -34.26 -60.39
CA ASN A 13 -11.03 -32.88 -60.73
C ASN A 13 -11.92 -32.08 -59.76
N SER A 14 -11.82 -30.76 -59.58
CA SER A 14 -10.98 -29.67 -60.08
C SER A 14 -11.54 -28.39 -59.44
N GLN A 15 -10.72 -27.35 -59.38
CA GLN A 15 -11.06 -25.91 -59.34
C GLN A 15 -10.67 -25.15 -58.06
N SER A 16 -9.70 -24.27 -58.29
CA SER A 16 -9.35 -23.11 -57.51
C SER A 16 -10.50 -22.11 -57.41
N SER A 17 -10.78 -21.60 -56.22
CA SER A 17 -11.34 -20.26 -56.05
C SER A 17 -10.68 -19.59 -54.86
N GLY A 18 -10.09 -18.42 -55.11
CA GLY A 18 -9.32 -17.69 -54.11
C GLY A 18 -10.14 -17.15 -52.94
N ARG A 19 -9.41 -16.94 -51.85
CA ARG A 19 -9.47 -15.76 -50.95
C ARG A 19 -10.81 -15.47 -50.26
N LYS A 20 -10.90 -15.93 -49.00
CA LYS A 20 -11.34 -15.04 -47.90
C LYS A 20 -10.74 -15.52 -46.57
N ARG A 21 -9.72 -14.80 -46.11
CA ARG A 21 -9.31 -14.79 -44.70
C ARG A 21 -10.56 -14.43 -43.90
N ARG A 22 -11.14 -15.36 -43.14
CA ARG A 22 -12.08 -15.00 -42.07
C ARG A 22 -11.21 -14.41 -40.96
N ARG A 23 -11.06 -13.07 -41.00
CA ARG A 23 -10.90 -12.27 -39.80
C ARG A 23 -12.08 -12.66 -38.92
N GLY A 24 -11.81 -13.44 -37.88
CA GLY A 24 -12.66 -13.41 -36.71
C GLY A 24 -12.60 -11.98 -36.22
N ASP A 25 -13.76 -11.38 -36.13
CA ASP A 25 -13.97 -10.04 -35.59
C ASP A 25 -13.66 -10.16 -34.11
N ASP A 26 -12.41 -9.88 -33.74
CA ASP A 26 -12.05 -9.61 -32.35
C ASP A 26 -12.75 -8.28 -32.04
N GLU A 27 -14.01 -8.33 -31.58
CA GLU A 27 -14.69 -7.23 -30.91
C GLU A 27 -14.01 -6.98 -29.56
N ASP A 28 -12.76 -6.52 -29.65
CA ASP A 28 -11.97 -5.94 -28.58
C ASP A 28 -12.29 -4.44 -28.61
N GLY A 29 -13.46 -4.09 -28.08
CA GLY A 29 -13.98 -2.73 -28.13
C GLY A 29 -14.91 -2.48 -26.97
N ASP A 30 -14.44 -1.67 -26.02
CA ASP A 30 -15.17 -1.18 -24.86
C ASP A 30 -15.41 -2.16 -23.70
N TYR A 31 -14.32 -2.78 -23.22
CA TYR A 31 -14.09 -2.72 -21.77
C TYR A 31 -13.73 -1.27 -21.40
N VAL A 32 -14.73 -0.39 -21.49
CA VAL A 32 -14.67 0.90 -20.81
C VAL A 32 -14.43 0.55 -19.35
N ASN A 33 -13.23 0.87 -18.91
CA ASN A 33 -12.71 0.70 -17.57
C ASN A 33 -13.70 1.38 -16.62
N TYR A 34 -14.69 0.63 -16.12
CA TYR A 34 -15.66 1.14 -15.15
C TYR A 34 -14.90 1.40 -13.87
N ARG A 35 -14.37 2.62 -13.77
CA ARG A 35 -13.88 3.22 -12.55
C ARG A 35 -15.01 4.16 -12.13
N PRO A 36 -15.79 3.84 -11.09
CA PRO A 36 -16.68 4.81 -10.47
C PRO A 36 -15.91 6.13 -10.29
N ASP A 37 -16.49 7.28 -10.64
CA ASP A 37 -15.82 8.58 -10.56
C ASP A 37 -15.26 8.86 -9.15
N GLU A 38 -15.90 8.28 -8.12
CA GLU A 38 -15.46 8.29 -6.71
C GLU A 38 -14.09 7.64 -6.47
N LEU A 39 -13.62 6.81 -7.39
CA LEU A 39 -12.31 6.16 -7.33
C LEU A 39 -11.29 6.79 -8.27
N ALA A 40 -11.63 7.85 -9.02
CA ALA A 40 -10.84 8.45 -10.10
C ALA A 40 -9.65 9.32 -9.65
N PHE A 41 -8.90 8.92 -8.62
CA PHE A 41 -7.69 9.63 -8.20
C PHE A 41 -6.59 9.57 -9.26
N ASN A 42 -5.84 10.67 -9.40
CA ASN A 42 -4.74 10.75 -10.35
C ASN A 42 -3.41 10.31 -9.72
N LYS A 43 -2.37 10.13 -10.56
CA LYS A 43 -1.05 9.65 -10.14
C LYS A 43 -0.36 10.55 -9.11
N SER A 44 -0.51 11.87 -9.26
CA SER A 44 0.19 12.82 -8.41
C SER A 44 -0.38 12.83 -7.00
N GLU A 45 -1.69 12.65 -6.85
CA GLU A 45 -2.33 12.50 -5.54
C GLU A 45 -1.80 11.28 -4.79
N TYR A 46 -1.65 10.15 -5.47
CA TYR A 46 -1.09 8.94 -4.87
C TYR A 46 0.36 9.12 -4.38
N PHE A 47 1.20 9.82 -5.14
CA PHE A 47 2.55 10.17 -4.67
C PHE A 47 2.54 11.11 -3.47
N LYS A 48 1.64 12.11 -3.46
CA LYS A 48 1.49 13.01 -2.31
C LYS A 48 1.06 12.22 -1.07
N VAL A 49 0.05 11.36 -1.20
CA VAL A 49 -0.43 10.48 -0.12
C VAL A 49 0.67 9.54 0.35
N GLU A 50 1.41 8.88 -0.55
CA GLU A 50 2.54 8.01 -0.18
C GLU A 50 3.60 8.77 0.64
N LYS A 51 3.95 9.99 0.21
CA LYS A 51 4.92 10.84 0.91
C LYS A 51 4.45 11.16 2.34
N VAL A 52 3.25 11.68 2.52
CA VAL A 52 2.77 12.04 3.87
C VAL A 52 2.45 10.80 4.72
N LEU A 53 2.02 9.70 4.11
CA LEU A 53 1.82 8.42 4.79
C LEU A 53 3.14 7.88 5.37
N ALA A 54 4.25 8.06 4.66
CA ALA A 54 5.58 7.68 5.14
C ALA A 54 6.13 8.58 6.27
N SER A 55 5.51 9.75 6.50
CA SER A 55 5.87 10.69 7.57
C SER A 55 4.98 10.54 8.81
N TRP A 56 3.68 10.33 8.62
CA TRP A 56 2.68 10.31 9.70
C TRP A 56 2.17 8.93 10.08
N GLY A 57 2.22 7.97 9.17
CA GLY A 57 1.69 6.63 9.39
C GLY A 57 0.17 6.53 9.24
N TRP A 58 -0.36 5.35 9.58
CA TRP A 58 -1.77 5.01 9.38
C TRP A 58 -2.69 5.64 10.43
N GLY A 59 -3.77 6.27 10.00
CA GLY A 59 -4.81 6.81 10.88
C GLY A 59 -4.65 8.29 11.25
N ARG A 60 -3.60 8.96 10.77
CA ARG A 60 -3.31 10.40 11.00
C ARG A 60 -3.80 11.25 9.83
N TRP A 61 -5.06 11.07 9.44
CA TRP A 61 -5.59 11.60 8.18
C TRP A 61 -5.69 13.12 8.15
N ALA A 62 -6.11 13.73 9.26
CA ALA A 62 -6.18 15.19 9.39
C ALA A 62 -4.78 15.83 9.26
N GLU A 63 -3.76 15.24 9.90
CA GLU A 63 -2.38 15.71 9.82
C GLU A 63 -1.77 15.47 8.45
N MET A 64 -2.02 14.30 7.84
CA MET A 64 -1.62 14.04 6.45
C MET A 64 -2.24 15.03 5.47
N LYS A 65 -3.53 15.35 5.66
CA LYS A 65 -4.25 16.32 4.82
C LYS A 65 -3.63 17.70 4.95
N LYS A 66 -3.43 18.17 6.19
CA LYS A 66 -2.84 19.48 6.49
C LYS A 66 -1.40 19.62 6.00
N SER A 67 -0.56 18.64 6.31
CA SER A 67 0.89 18.68 5.99
C SER A 67 1.19 18.46 4.52
N GLY A 68 0.36 17.70 3.81
CA GLY A 68 0.52 17.42 2.38
C GLY A 68 -0.20 18.39 1.46
N GLU A 69 -0.93 19.38 2.01
CA GLU A 69 -1.82 20.26 1.27
C GLU A 69 -2.74 19.47 0.32
N LEU A 70 -3.36 18.41 0.87
CA LEU A 70 -4.18 17.50 0.09
C LEU A 70 -5.60 18.06 -0.06
N GLU A 71 -6.08 18.11 -1.29
CA GLU A 71 -7.43 18.60 -1.62
C GLU A 71 -8.50 17.52 -1.38
N VAL A 72 -8.11 16.24 -1.48
CA VAL A 72 -8.97 15.06 -1.25
C VAL A 72 -9.46 14.93 0.19
N SER A 73 -10.61 14.27 0.41
CA SER A 73 -11.18 14.09 1.74
C SER A 73 -10.33 13.16 2.62
N GLU A 74 -10.49 13.21 3.94
CA GLU A 74 -9.80 12.26 4.85
C GLU A 74 -10.19 10.80 4.56
N MET A 75 -11.44 10.59 4.13
CA MET A 75 -11.94 9.28 3.72
C MET A 75 -11.19 8.77 2.48
N ASP A 76 -10.98 9.64 1.49
CA ASP A 76 -10.23 9.33 0.28
C ASP A 76 -8.76 9.07 0.59
N ILE A 77 -8.13 9.87 1.47
CA ILE A 77 -6.76 9.65 1.94
C ILE A 77 -6.64 8.26 2.57
N ALA A 78 -7.56 7.90 3.45
CA ALA A 78 -7.59 6.59 4.09
C ALA A 78 -7.77 5.45 3.07
N HIS A 79 -8.59 5.67 2.05
CA HIS A 79 -8.80 4.71 0.96
C HIS A 79 -7.56 4.55 0.09
N MET A 80 -6.95 5.64 -0.38
CA MET A 80 -5.72 5.64 -1.16
C MET A 80 -4.54 5.03 -0.39
N ALA A 81 -4.40 5.33 0.89
CA ALA A 81 -3.40 4.72 1.76
C ALA A 81 -3.62 3.20 1.87
N ARG A 82 -4.87 2.74 1.97
CA ARG A 82 -5.22 1.32 2.02
C ARG A 82 -4.79 0.58 0.76
N THR A 83 -5.12 1.13 -0.41
CA THR A 83 -4.76 0.51 -1.69
C THR A 83 -3.23 0.46 -1.82
N LEU A 84 -2.52 1.57 -1.56
CA LEU A 84 -1.05 1.62 -1.54
C LEU A 84 -0.42 0.55 -0.66
N LEU A 85 -0.86 0.46 0.60
CA LEU A 85 -0.30 -0.48 1.55
C LEU A 85 -0.67 -1.93 1.21
N LEU A 86 -1.84 -2.19 0.65
CA LEU A 86 -2.21 -3.51 0.17
C LEU A 86 -1.26 -3.98 -0.96
N HIS A 87 -0.94 -3.11 -1.90
CA HIS A 87 0.05 -3.42 -2.94
C HIS A 87 1.44 -3.66 -2.34
N CYS A 88 1.85 -2.84 -1.38
CA CYS A 88 3.10 -3.06 -0.66
C CYS A 88 3.12 -4.42 0.04
N VAL A 89 2.03 -4.78 0.74
CA VAL A 89 1.91 -6.06 1.47
C VAL A 89 2.07 -7.23 0.51
N ARG A 90 1.50 -7.18 -0.70
CA ARG A 90 1.61 -8.27 -1.69
C ARG A 90 3.03 -8.47 -2.21
N GLU A 91 3.78 -7.38 -2.38
CA GLU A 91 5.13 -7.40 -2.91
C GLU A 91 6.22 -7.50 -1.83
N TYR A 92 5.86 -7.38 -0.55
CA TYR A 92 6.80 -7.38 0.56
C TYR A 92 7.59 -8.69 0.65
N ARG A 93 8.90 -8.56 0.87
CA ARG A 93 9.82 -9.70 1.02
C ARG A 93 10.67 -9.62 2.29
N GLY A 94 10.27 -8.79 3.24
CA GLY A 94 10.96 -8.61 4.53
C GLY A 94 10.37 -9.47 5.65
N ASP A 95 10.31 -8.91 6.86
CA ASP A 95 9.80 -9.59 8.07
C ASP A 95 8.29 -9.87 7.99
N GLU A 96 7.91 -11.14 7.97
CA GLU A 96 6.52 -11.57 7.88
C GLU A 96 5.63 -11.03 9.02
N LYS A 97 6.20 -10.74 10.19
CA LYS A 97 5.48 -10.10 11.29
C LYS A 97 5.06 -8.68 10.95
N ILE A 98 5.91 -7.91 10.27
CA ILE A 98 5.59 -6.58 9.75
C ILE A 98 4.46 -6.70 8.72
N ARG A 99 4.60 -7.63 7.78
CA ARG A 99 3.60 -7.89 6.74
C ARG A 99 2.23 -8.19 7.33
N GLN A 100 2.16 -9.09 8.30
CA GLN A 100 0.93 -9.49 8.96
C GLN A 100 0.33 -8.35 9.79
N THR A 101 1.17 -7.58 10.49
CA THR A 101 0.73 -6.42 11.27
C THR A 101 0.08 -5.36 10.39
N VAL A 102 0.72 -5.01 9.26
CA VAL A 102 0.16 -4.02 8.34
C VAL A 102 -1.09 -4.56 7.63
N TRP A 103 -1.11 -5.82 7.23
CA TRP A 103 -2.31 -6.47 6.68
C TRP A 103 -3.53 -6.35 7.59
N GLN A 104 -3.36 -6.64 8.89
CA GLN A 104 -4.44 -6.54 9.87
C GLN A 104 -4.87 -5.08 10.10
N MET A 105 -3.90 -4.16 10.14
CA MET A 105 -4.14 -2.74 10.37
C MET A 105 -4.97 -2.08 9.27
N ILE A 106 -4.73 -2.47 8.01
CA ILE A 106 -5.42 -1.87 6.85
C ILE A 106 -6.74 -2.55 6.52
N ALA A 107 -7.07 -3.69 7.15
CA ALA A 107 -8.33 -4.39 6.91
C ALA A 107 -9.53 -3.46 7.19
N PRO A 108 -10.57 -3.46 6.33
CA PRO A 108 -11.74 -2.62 6.56
C PRO A 108 -12.48 -3.06 7.83
N GLN A 109 -13.06 -2.10 8.55
CA GLN A 109 -13.83 -2.39 9.76
C GLN A 109 -15.05 -3.26 9.40
N GLY A 110 -15.28 -4.34 10.15
CA GLY A 110 -16.37 -5.27 9.88
C GLY A 110 -16.12 -6.23 8.72
N ALA A 111 -14.95 -6.18 8.07
CA ALA A 111 -14.51 -7.23 7.17
C ALA A 111 -14.31 -8.50 8.00
N LYS A 112 -15.30 -9.39 7.98
CA LYS A 112 -15.09 -10.78 8.38
C LYS A 112 -13.97 -11.26 7.47
N ASN A 113 -12.83 -11.68 8.05
CA ASN A 113 -11.84 -12.42 7.29
C ASN A 113 -12.62 -13.50 6.53
N ALA A 114 -12.74 -13.33 5.21
CA ALA A 114 -13.43 -14.30 4.39
C ALA A 114 -12.72 -15.62 4.68
N LYS A 115 -13.54 -16.64 4.99
CA LYS A 115 -13.19 -18.03 5.30
C LYS A 115 -11.75 -18.41 4.96
N GLU A 116 -11.09 -19.14 5.87
CA GLU A 116 -9.75 -19.72 5.71
C GLU A 116 -9.37 -19.96 4.23
N PRO A 117 -8.16 -19.53 3.81
CA PRO A 117 -7.76 -19.52 2.40
C PRO A 117 -8.11 -20.84 1.74
N LYS A 118 -9.06 -20.80 0.80
CA LYS A 118 -9.41 -21.97 0.01
C LYS A 118 -8.48 -22.02 -1.19
N GLY A 119 -7.45 -22.85 -1.09
CA GLY A 119 -6.50 -23.12 -2.18
C GLY A 119 -5.09 -22.53 -1.96
N SER A 120 -4.24 -22.68 -2.98
CA SER A 120 -2.81 -22.31 -2.92
C SER A 120 -2.53 -20.80 -3.00
N GLN A 121 -3.54 -19.96 -3.15
CA GLN A 121 -3.37 -18.52 -3.33
C GLN A 121 -3.12 -17.83 -1.99
N SER A 122 -2.27 -16.80 -1.98
CA SER A 122 -1.97 -16.02 -0.77
C SER A 122 -3.22 -15.30 -0.24
N ILE A 123 -3.37 -15.23 1.09
CA ILE A 123 -4.48 -14.52 1.77
C ILE A 123 -4.57 -13.04 1.37
N TYR A 124 -3.45 -12.45 0.95
CA TYR A 124 -3.37 -11.04 0.54
C TYR A 124 -4.05 -10.75 -0.80
N HIS A 125 -4.50 -11.79 -1.51
CA HIS A 125 -5.20 -11.70 -2.80
C HIS A 125 -6.65 -12.18 -2.72
N GLN A 126 -7.19 -12.40 -1.51
CA GLN A 126 -8.51 -12.98 -1.28
C GLN A 126 -9.38 -12.10 -0.38
N GLY A 127 -10.68 -12.41 -0.32
CA GLY A 127 -11.64 -11.72 0.55
C GLY A 127 -11.76 -10.24 0.20
N TRP A 128 -11.72 -9.38 1.21
CA TRP A 128 -11.81 -7.93 1.01
C TRP A 128 -10.70 -7.41 0.09
N ALA A 129 -9.51 -8.00 0.12
CA ALA A 129 -8.40 -7.55 -0.72
C ALA A 129 -8.59 -7.86 -2.21
N ALA A 130 -9.51 -8.76 -2.56
CA ALA A 130 -9.85 -9.04 -3.96
C ALA A 130 -10.96 -8.11 -4.50
N LEU A 131 -11.65 -7.37 -3.63
CA LEU A 131 -12.78 -6.53 -4.05
C LEU A 131 -12.27 -5.35 -4.90
N PRO A 132 -12.99 -4.98 -5.99
CA PRO A 132 -12.61 -3.85 -6.85
C PRO A 132 -12.44 -2.52 -6.11
N GLU A 133 -13.13 -2.34 -4.98
CA GLU A 133 -12.96 -1.17 -4.12
C GLU A 133 -11.52 -1.06 -3.57
N PHE A 134 -10.94 -2.15 -3.08
CA PHE A 134 -9.60 -2.14 -2.46
C PHE A 134 -8.49 -2.59 -3.42
N ASN A 135 -8.88 -3.24 -4.50
CA ASN A 135 -8.02 -3.69 -5.58
C ASN A 135 -8.64 -3.27 -6.91
N PRO A 136 -8.67 -1.96 -7.19
CA PRO A 136 -9.22 -1.46 -8.45
C PRO A 136 -8.56 -2.21 -9.61
N PRO A 137 -9.34 -2.64 -10.63
CA PRO A 137 -8.81 -3.35 -11.77
C PRO A 137 -7.75 -2.48 -12.43
N ASN A 138 -6.49 -2.91 -12.26
CA ASN A 138 -5.31 -2.06 -12.27
C ASN A 138 -5.36 -1.03 -11.14
N PHE A 139 -4.52 -1.14 -10.11
CA PHE A 139 -4.00 0.02 -9.38
C PHE A 139 -3.79 1.15 -10.40
N ALA A 140 -4.73 2.08 -10.48
CA ALA A 140 -5.20 2.70 -11.74
C ALA A 140 -4.27 3.81 -12.24
N LEU A 141 -3.01 3.46 -12.29
CA LEU A 141 -1.83 4.26 -12.49
C LEU A 141 -0.88 3.40 -13.31
N ASP A 142 -0.22 4.04 -14.27
CA ASP A 142 0.61 3.37 -15.27
C ASP A 142 1.66 2.41 -14.66
N ALA A 143 2.25 1.57 -15.52
CA ALA A 143 3.27 0.61 -15.13
C ALA A 143 4.48 1.24 -14.41
N SER A 144 4.74 2.54 -14.56
CA SER A 144 5.84 3.20 -13.85
C SER A 144 5.53 3.41 -12.37
N PHE A 145 4.27 3.71 -12.01
CA PHE A 145 3.88 3.85 -10.61
C PHE A 145 3.89 2.51 -9.89
N GLN A 146 3.40 1.44 -10.55
CA GLN A 146 3.47 0.09 -10.00
C GLN A 146 4.93 -0.33 -9.71
N ARG A 147 5.85 -0.05 -10.64
CA ARG A 147 7.29 -0.29 -10.42
C ARG A 147 7.87 0.54 -9.27
N HIS A 148 7.43 1.79 -9.10
CA HIS A 148 7.81 2.63 -7.97
C HIS A 148 7.37 2.00 -6.65
N VAL A 149 6.08 1.70 -6.50
CA VAL A 149 5.53 1.09 -5.28
C VAL A 149 6.21 -0.24 -4.99
N HIS A 150 6.40 -1.10 -5.99
CA HIS A 150 7.13 -2.36 -5.82
C HIS A 150 8.55 -2.13 -5.28
N ARG A 151 9.29 -1.18 -5.85
CA ARG A 151 10.68 -0.87 -5.44
C ARG A 151 10.75 -0.35 -4.00
N HIS A 152 9.75 0.41 -3.56
CA HIS A 152 9.74 1.09 -2.28
C HIS A 152 8.89 0.39 -1.20
N ALA A 153 8.17 -0.69 -1.55
CA ALA A 153 7.27 -1.43 -0.68
C ALA A 153 7.95 -1.85 0.63
N ASN A 154 9.14 -2.44 0.55
CA ASN A 154 9.86 -2.90 1.74
C ASN A 154 10.18 -1.75 2.71
N LYS A 155 10.70 -0.64 2.19
CA LYS A 155 11.05 0.53 3.00
C LYS A 155 9.81 1.17 3.61
N LEU A 156 8.74 1.29 2.83
CA LEU A 156 7.48 1.87 3.28
C LEU A 156 6.87 1.03 4.40
N LEU A 157 6.76 -0.29 4.24
CA LEU A 157 6.19 -1.18 5.25
C LEU A 157 6.94 -1.15 6.59
N VAL A 158 8.27 -1.11 6.55
CA VAL A 158 9.09 -0.96 7.77
C VAL A 158 8.79 0.37 8.46
N LYS A 159 8.78 1.48 7.72
CA LYS A 159 8.42 2.79 8.28
C LYS A 159 7.02 2.79 8.90
N ILE A 160 6.05 2.18 8.22
CA ILE A 160 4.65 2.12 8.68
C ILE A 160 4.54 1.33 9.98
N ASP A 161 5.25 0.22 10.13
CA ASP A 161 5.26 -0.53 11.38
C ASP A 161 5.96 0.24 12.52
N GLN A 162 7.06 0.94 12.23
CA GLN A 162 7.75 1.80 13.20
C GLN A 162 6.86 2.94 13.70
N LEU A 163 6.20 3.66 12.80
CA LEU A 163 5.27 4.75 13.15
C LEU A 163 4.06 4.23 13.91
N ARG A 164 3.52 3.06 13.54
CA ARG A 164 2.47 2.39 14.29
C ARG A 164 2.94 2.03 15.70
N HIS A 165 4.16 1.52 15.85
CA HIS A 165 4.72 1.17 17.16
C HIS A 165 4.90 2.41 18.03
N LEU A 166 5.45 3.50 17.47
CA LEU A 166 5.52 4.81 18.13
C LEU A 166 4.13 5.24 18.62
N GLN A 167 3.15 5.31 17.71
CA GLN A 167 1.81 5.76 18.04
C GLN A 167 1.10 4.88 19.08
N LYS A 168 1.17 3.55 18.94
CA LYS A 168 0.35 2.62 19.74
C LYS A 168 1.02 2.16 21.03
N THR A 169 2.35 2.05 21.03
CA THR A 169 3.09 1.43 22.14
C THR A 169 3.83 2.47 22.96
N ILE A 170 4.56 3.38 22.31
CA ILE A 170 5.37 4.40 23.02
C ILE A 170 4.48 5.56 23.48
N ILE A 171 3.75 6.16 22.54
CA ILE A 171 2.85 7.29 22.82
C ILE A 171 1.57 6.80 23.50
N GLY A 172 0.87 5.86 22.87
CA GLY A 172 -0.27 5.15 23.47
C GLY A 172 -1.30 6.10 24.10
N ALA A 173 -1.53 5.95 25.40
CA ALA A 173 -2.50 6.75 26.16
C ALA A 173 -2.10 8.22 26.33
N LYS A 174 -0.83 8.58 26.09
CA LYS A 174 -0.31 9.95 26.24
C LYS A 174 -0.58 10.86 25.06
N ALA A 175 -1.15 10.33 23.98
CA ALA A 175 -1.54 11.10 22.79
C ALA A 175 -2.36 12.36 23.14
N THR A 176 -3.37 12.23 23.99
CA THR A 176 -4.24 13.35 24.38
C THR A 176 -3.49 14.43 25.18
N GLU A 177 -2.56 14.05 26.05
CA GLU A 177 -1.74 14.99 26.81
C GLU A 177 -0.80 15.76 25.86
N ILE A 178 -0.17 15.05 24.92
CA ILE A 178 0.71 15.63 23.90
C ILE A 178 -0.05 16.59 22.97
N GLU A 179 -1.23 16.17 22.49
CA GLU A 179 -2.08 16.98 21.61
C GLU A 179 -2.64 18.22 22.31
N ALA A 180 -2.80 18.16 23.64
CA ALA A 180 -3.16 19.32 24.46
C ALA A 180 -1.97 20.28 24.71
N GLY A 181 -0.77 19.95 24.24
CA GLY A 181 0.43 20.78 24.41
C GLY A 181 1.07 20.64 25.80
N ALA A 182 0.90 19.50 26.47
CA ALA A 182 1.65 19.23 27.69
C ALA A 182 3.15 19.23 27.40
N ASN A 183 3.94 19.75 28.35
CA ASN A 183 5.39 19.76 28.21
C ASN A 183 5.97 18.34 28.30
N TRP A 184 6.94 18.03 27.45
CA TRP A 184 7.60 16.73 27.32
C TRP A 184 8.10 16.19 28.66
N SER A 185 8.52 17.08 29.58
CA SER A 185 9.00 16.69 30.91
C SER A 185 7.90 16.06 31.78
N SER A 186 6.63 16.47 31.59
CA SER A 186 5.47 15.93 32.31
C SER A 186 4.86 14.67 31.68
N ILE A 187 5.19 14.38 30.42
CA ILE A 187 4.64 13.24 29.69
C ILE A 187 5.42 11.99 30.07
N ASP A 188 4.79 11.06 30.79
CA ASP A 188 5.45 9.79 31.16
C ASP A 188 5.33 8.76 30.03
N ILE A 189 6.43 8.53 29.30
CA ILE A 189 6.55 7.50 28.26
C ILE A 189 7.81 6.67 28.48
N THR A 190 7.68 5.35 28.27
CA THR A 190 8.84 4.45 28.31
C THR A 190 9.54 4.46 26.96
N VAL A 191 10.73 5.06 26.92
CA VAL A 191 11.59 5.09 25.74
C VAL A 191 12.58 3.93 25.82
N PRO A 192 12.72 3.10 24.75
CA PRO A 192 13.75 2.08 24.71
C PRO A 192 15.14 2.71 24.83
N THR A 193 15.93 2.26 25.80
CA THR A 193 17.29 2.76 25.99
C THR A 193 18.20 2.25 24.87
N LEU A 194 18.87 3.16 24.17
CA LEU A 194 19.92 2.82 23.23
C LEU A 194 21.17 2.35 23.99
N VAL A 195 21.88 1.35 23.44
CA VAL A 195 23.13 0.85 24.04
C VAL A 195 24.22 1.93 23.99
N GLU A 196 24.22 2.75 22.94
CA GLU A 196 25.15 3.85 22.72
C GLU A 196 24.36 5.11 22.32
N PRO A 197 24.75 6.30 22.81
CA PRO A 197 24.12 7.56 22.43
C PRO A 197 24.34 7.85 20.94
N MET A 198 23.39 8.55 20.30
CA MET A 198 23.49 8.86 18.88
C MET A 198 24.64 9.81 18.53
N CYS A 199 24.98 10.72 19.43
CA CYS A 199 26.11 11.63 19.33
C CYS A 199 26.51 12.15 20.73
N ASP A 200 27.63 12.86 20.80
CA ASP A 200 28.05 13.53 22.03
C ASP A 200 26.97 14.49 22.54
N GLY A 201 26.65 14.40 23.83
CA GLY A 201 25.60 15.21 24.47
C GLY A 201 24.17 14.72 24.24
N TRP A 202 23.96 13.59 23.57
CA TRP A 202 22.65 12.97 23.43
C TRP A 202 22.30 12.14 24.66
N ASP A 203 21.21 12.48 25.34
CA ASP A 203 20.72 11.78 26.52
C ASP A 203 19.31 11.20 26.33
N ALA A 204 18.77 10.59 27.38
CA ALA A 204 17.44 9.96 27.34
C ALA A 204 16.30 10.97 27.12
N ASP A 205 16.48 12.22 27.53
CA ASP A 205 15.50 13.29 27.30
C ASP A 205 15.50 13.67 25.81
N CYS A 206 16.66 13.65 25.15
CA CYS A 206 16.76 13.83 23.70
C CYS A 206 15.98 12.73 22.94
N ASP A 207 16.11 11.46 23.34
CA ASP A 207 15.33 10.36 22.74
C ASP A 207 13.83 10.58 22.92
N LYS A 208 13.41 10.94 24.14
CA LYS A 208 12.01 11.21 24.48
C LYS A 208 11.43 12.37 23.65
N CYS A 209 12.13 13.49 23.60
CA CYS A 209 11.73 14.68 22.83
C CYS A 209 11.68 14.37 21.33
N LEU A 210 12.62 13.59 20.80
CA LEU A 210 12.60 13.18 19.40
C LEU A 210 11.35 12.36 19.08
N LEU A 211 11.01 11.36 19.91
CA LEU A 211 9.84 10.50 19.67
C LEU A 211 8.51 11.27 19.80
N ILE A 212 8.40 12.16 20.78
CA ILE A 212 7.25 13.07 20.92
C ILE A 212 7.16 14.01 19.70
N GLY A 213 8.29 14.59 19.29
CA GLY A 213 8.37 15.47 18.14
C GLY A 213 7.95 14.77 16.83
N ILE A 214 8.43 13.55 16.59
CA ILE A 214 8.01 12.73 15.44
C ILE A 214 6.50 12.49 15.47
N TYR A 215 5.92 12.21 16.64
CA TYR A 215 4.48 12.02 16.77
C TYR A 215 3.68 13.30 16.46
N LYS A 216 4.15 14.46 16.94
CA LYS A 216 3.49 15.76 16.78
C LYS A 216 3.59 16.32 15.37
N HIS A 217 4.76 16.16 14.75
CA HIS A 217 5.12 16.91 13.53
C HIS A 217 5.33 16.03 12.30
N GLY A 218 5.39 14.72 12.46
CA GLY A 218 5.74 13.79 11.39
C GLY A 218 7.25 13.60 11.25
N LEU A 219 7.64 12.40 10.86
CA LEU A 219 9.02 11.91 10.88
C LEU A 219 10.01 12.77 10.10
N ASP A 220 9.59 13.32 8.96
CA ASP A 220 10.49 14.03 8.05
C ASP A 220 10.59 15.54 8.36
N ASN A 221 9.85 16.06 9.35
CA ASN A 221 9.76 17.50 9.65
C ASN A 221 10.75 17.95 10.74
N ILE A 222 12.04 17.66 10.51
CA ILE A 222 13.12 17.86 11.49
C ILE A 222 13.22 19.31 11.99
N GLU A 223 13.00 20.28 11.12
CA GLU A 223 13.09 21.70 11.50
C GLU A 223 11.99 22.09 12.50
N THR A 224 10.76 21.61 12.29
CA THR A 224 9.64 21.85 13.20
C THR A 224 9.83 21.11 14.52
N ILE A 225 10.33 19.86 14.47
CA ILE A 225 10.67 19.09 15.67
C ILE A 225 11.70 19.84 16.52
N ARG A 226 12.76 20.35 15.90
CA ARG A 226 13.83 21.08 16.61
C ARG A 226 13.35 22.41 17.20
N GLY A 227 12.37 23.05 16.58
CA GLY A 227 11.83 24.33 17.03
C GLY A 227 10.73 24.22 18.08
N ASP A 228 10.32 23.01 18.45
CA ASP A 228 9.25 22.78 19.42
C ASP A 228 9.81 22.72 20.86
N GLU A 229 9.34 23.62 21.71
CA GLU A 229 9.73 23.70 23.12
C GLU A 229 8.82 22.87 24.05
N THR A 230 7.74 22.29 23.49
CA THR A 230 6.69 21.59 24.25
C THR A 230 6.79 20.07 24.15
#